data_AF-A0A817YM40-F1
#
_entry.id   AF-A0A817YM40-F1
#
_cell.length_a   1.000
_cell.length_b   1.000
_cell.length_c   1.000
_cell.angle_alpha   90.00
_cell.angle_beta   90.00
_cell.angle_gamma   90.00
#
_symmetry.space_group_name_H-M   'P 1'
#
loop_
_entity.id
_entity.type
_entity.pdbx_description
1 polymer ?
#
loop_
_entity_poly.entity_id
_entity_poly.type
_entity_poly.pdbx_seq_one_letter_code
_entity_poly.pdbx_strand_id
1 'polypeptide(L)'
;MNIYRSSYLLIFILITLNFIHCDEHDHRYEDGSEVVLWMNTVGPYHNRQETYNYFSLPFCRGIKKEISHYHETLGENILGVELEYSGIEITFRVDKPKTDFCEITITPESYDTFSYAIKNHYWYQMFIDDLPIWGIVGEMDETGKFSYIWTHKKFEIAYNEDRIIDVNLTSEAKVRLQPNVQLQFSYEVIWKPTKTPFSKRFDKYLDPGFFQHKIHWFSIFNSFMMVLFLVGLVSMILLRTLRKDYARYGKDDDLDDMVNLEYRIFKKQWTSFLSGASSAFYVYLYAIYYFFFKTKMYGMFQTVFYFGYMALFCLGLGIMCGTFGYIGTQAFVRKIYSIKID
;
A
#
# COMPACT_ATOMS: atom_id res chain seq x y z
N MET A 1 9.81 48.97 -7.89
CA MET A 1 9.51 48.52 -6.51
C MET A 1 9.22 47.01 -6.38
N ASN A 2 9.09 46.24 -7.46
CA ASN A 2 8.80 44.79 -7.40
C ASN A 2 10.04 43.88 -7.36
N ILE A 3 11.21 44.34 -7.80
CA ILE A 3 12.44 43.53 -7.87
C ILE A 3 13.02 43.28 -6.47
N TYR A 4 13.07 44.32 -5.62
CA TYR A 4 13.55 44.19 -4.24
C TYR A 4 12.71 43.21 -3.41
N ARG A 5 11.39 43.16 -3.61
CA ARG A 5 10.48 42.28 -2.88
C ARG A 5 10.68 40.80 -3.23
N SER A 6 11.09 40.49 -4.46
CA SER A 6 11.45 39.14 -4.90
C SER A 6 12.78 38.68 -4.30
N SER A 7 13.78 39.57 -4.20
CA SER A 7 15.07 39.25 -3.59
C SER A 7 14.96 38.93 -2.10
N TYR A 8 14.14 39.66 -1.33
CA TYR A 8 13.90 39.34 0.09
C TYR A 8 13.19 38.00 0.28
N LEU A 9 12.26 37.64 -0.61
CA LEU A 9 11.58 36.34 -0.58
C LEU A 9 12.57 35.20 -0.86
N LEU A 10 13.49 35.39 -1.82
CA LEU A 10 14.50 34.41 -2.19
C LEU A 10 15.54 34.22 -1.09
N ILE A 11 15.96 35.30 -0.43
CA ILE A 11 16.84 35.27 0.74
C ILE A 11 16.13 34.58 1.91
N PHE A 12 14.84 34.87 2.15
CA PHE A 12 14.06 34.21 3.20
C PHE A 12 13.93 32.70 2.94
N ILE A 13 13.65 32.28 1.70
CA ILE A 13 13.59 30.87 1.30
C ILE A 13 14.95 30.18 1.50
N LEU A 14 16.05 30.83 1.08
CA LEU A 14 17.42 30.32 1.28
C LEU A 14 17.78 30.19 2.76
N ILE A 15 17.36 31.13 3.61
CA ILE A 15 17.57 31.05 5.06
C ILE A 15 16.73 29.90 5.64
N THR A 16 15.47 29.75 5.24
CA THR A 16 14.61 28.65 5.75
C THR A 16 15.11 27.27 5.33
N LEU A 17 15.74 27.13 4.16
CA LEU A 17 16.31 25.85 3.71
C LEU A 17 17.51 25.38 4.57
N ASN A 18 18.24 26.30 5.19
CA ASN A 18 19.37 25.97 6.08
C ASN A 18 18.93 25.53 7.49
N PHE A 19 17.66 25.74 7.86
CA PHE A 19 17.11 25.34 9.17
C PHE A 19 16.29 24.05 9.12
N ILE A 20 16.15 23.43 7.95
CA ILE A 20 15.50 22.12 7.83
C ILE A 20 16.56 21.07 8.12
N HIS A 21 16.77 20.78 9.41
CA HIS A 21 17.33 19.49 9.79
C HIS A 21 16.21 18.47 9.67
N CYS A 22 16.24 17.69 8.59
CA CYS A 22 15.51 16.44 8.55
C CYS A 22 16.32 15.46 9.40
N ASP A 23 15.85 15.21 10.62
CA ASP A 23 16.34 14.12 11.44
C ASP A 23 15.71 12.84 10.88
N GLU A 24 16.34 12.31 9.84
CA GLU A 24 16.07 10.98 9.30
C GLU A 24 16.94 10.02 10.07
N HIS A 25 16.33 8.98 10.66
CA HIS A 25 17.02 7.90 11.35
C HIS A 25 18.14 7.37 10.44
N ASP A 26 19.40 7.66 10.77
CA ASP A 26 20.52 7.47 9.85
C ASP A 26 20.99 6.00 9.77
N HIS A 27 20.33 5.13 10.54
CA HIS A 27 20.61 3.70 10.70
C HIS A 27 22.07 3.43 11.07
N ARG A 28 22.71 4.37 11.79
CA ARG A 28 24.07 4.26 12.30
C ARG A 28 24.04 4.05 13.80
N TYR A 29 24.91 3.16 14.27
CA TYR A 29 25.00 2.76 15.66
C TYR A 29 26.43 2.94 16.17
N GLU A 30 26.55 3.50 17.37
CA GLU A 30 27.81 3.53 18.11
C GLU A 30 28.00 2.20 18.84
N ASP A 31 29.25 1.79 19.07
CA ASP A 31 29.53 0.54 19.78
C ASP A 31 28.94 0.57 21.20
N GLY A 32 28.09 -0.41 21.51
CA GLY A 32 27.37 -0.47 22.78
C GLY A 32 26.10 0.38 22.86
N SER A 33 25.69 1.07 21.78
CA SER A 33 24.41 1.79 21.75
C SER A 33 23.21 0.83 21.83
N GLU A 34 22.08 1.33 22.30
CA GLU A 34 20.84 0.55 22.37
C GLU A 34 20.29 0.24 20.97
N VAL A 35 19.88 -1.01 20.76
CA VAL A 35 19.15 -1.46 19.57
C VAL A 35 17.75 -1.91 20.03
N VAL A 36 16.72 -1.28 19.47
CA VAL A 36 15.35 -1.52 19.89
C VAL A 36 14.72 -2.65 19.06
N LEU A 37 14.14 -3.64 19.75
CA LEU A 37 13.33 -4.69 19.13
C LEU A 37 11.84 -4.36 19.29
N TRP A 38 11.17 -4.14 18.16
CA TRP A 38 9.75 -3.83 18.06
C TRP A 38 8.93 -5.08 17.78
N MET A 39 7.81 -5.21 18.47
CA MET A 39 6.79 -6.23 18.25
C MET A 39 5.67 -5.60 17.43
N ASN A 40 5.22 -6.27 16.35
CA ASN A 40 4.16 -5.74 15.50
C ASN A 40 2.90 -6.60 15.62
N THR A 41 2.78 -7.61 14.77
CA THR A 41 1.54 -8.38 14.62
C THR A 41 1.75 -9.88 14.76
N VAL A 42 0.68 -10.58 15.08
CA VAL A 42 0.53 -12.03 15.06
C VAL A 42 -0.65 -12.40 14.18
N GLY A 43 -0.59 -13.54 13.49
CA GLY A 43 -1.72 -14.02 12.69
C GLY A 43 -1.51 -15.41 12.08
N PRO A 44 -2.57 -16.01 11.53
CA PRO A 44 -2.49 -17.30 10.83
C PRO A 44 -1.66 -17.22 9.56
N TYR A 45 -0.82 -18.24 9.35
CA TYR A 45 -0.03 -18.33 8.12
C TYR A 45 -0.90 -18.45 6.86
N HIS A 46 -2.01 -19.17 6.96
CA HIS A 46 -2.93 -19.43 5.85
C HIS A 46 -3.80 -18.22 5.46
N ASN A 47 -4.01 -17.27 6.38
CA ASN A 47 -4.85 -16.10 6.15
C ASN A 47 -4.12 -14.81 6.53
N ARG A 48 -3.30 -14.28 5.60
CA ARG A 48 -2.48 -13.09 5.84
C ARG A 48 -3.27 -11.77 6.02
N GLN A 49 -4.57 -11.76 5.72
CA GLN A 49 -5.42 -10.57 5.94
C GLN A 49 -5.84 -10.42 7.41
N GLU A 50 -5.77 -11.50 8.18
CA GLU A 50 -6.10 -11.54 9.59
C GLU A 50 -4.83 -11.31 10.40
N THR A 51 -4.74 -10.15 11.05
CA THR A 51 -3.60 -9.76 11.88
C THR A 51 -4.11 -9.13 13.18
N TYR A 52 -3.43 -9.46 14.27
CA TYR A 52 -3.69 -8.97 15.62
C TYR A 52 -2.41 -8.42 16.21
N ASN A 53 -2.49 -7.60 17.26
CA ASN A 53 -1.30 -7.09 17.95
C ASN A 53 -0.52 -8.24 18.60
N TYR A 54 0.81 -8.14 18.66
CA TYR A 54 1.66 -9.21 19.20
C TYR A 54 1.25 -9.69 20.60
N PHE A 55 0.94 -8.75 21.51
CA PHE A 55 0.54 -9.03 22.89
C PHE A 55 -0.95 -9.39 23.06
N SER A 56 -1.68 -9.60 21.96
CA SER A 56 -2.99 -10.26 22.01
C SER A 56 -2.86 -11.74 22.40
N LEU A 57 -1.73 -12.37 22.06
CA LEU A 57 -1.33 -13.64 22.63
C LEU A 57 -0.73 -13.39 24.02
N PRO A 58 -0.90 -14.32 24.99
CA PRO A 58 -0.45 -14.15 26.37
C PRO A 58 1.07 -14.35 26.52
N PHE A 59 1.84 -13.71 25.64
CA PHE A 59 3.25 -13.47 25.81
C PHE A 59 3.46 -12.34 26.82
N CYS A 60 4.63 -12.35 27.44
CA CYS A 60 5.03 -11.31 28.36
C CYS A 60 6.04 -10.35 27.74
N ARG A 61 6.07 -9.14 28.30
CA ARG A 61 7.08 -8.13 28.02
C ARG A 61 8.36 -8.43 28.81
N GLY A 62 9.51 -8.02 28.26
CA GLY A 62 10.79 -8.10 28.95
C GLY A 62 10.91 -7.14 30.13
N ILE A 63 12.09 -7.17 30.75
CA ILE A 63 12.38 -6.48 32.03
C ILE A 63 12.42 -4.96 31.86
N LYS A 64 12.87 -4.47 30.69
CA LYS A 64 13.03 -3.03 30.43
C LYS A 64 11.68 -2.39 30.11
N LYS A 65 11.31 -1.34 30.86
CA LYS A 65 10.00 -0.67 30.74
C LYS A 65 10.02 0.61 29.92
N GLU A 66 11.17 1.26 29.82
CA GLU A 66 11.34 2.55 29.15
C GLU A 66 12.44 2.45 28.10
N ILE A 67 12.23 3.08 26.95
CA ILE A 67 13.21 3.21 25.87
C ILE A 67 13.97 4.52 26.10
N SER A 68 15.28 4.52 25.82
CA SER A 68 16.10 5.73 25.96
C SER A 68 15.60 6.86 25.05
N HIS A 69 15.35 6.57 23.77
CA HIS A 69 14.77 7.49 22.80
C HIS A 69 13.98 6.72 21.73
N TYR A 70 12.71 7.08 21.50
CA TYR A 70 11.99 6.67 20.29
C TYR A 70 10.93 7.71 19.93
N HIS A 71 10.82 8.02 18.64
CA HIS A 71 9.73 8.81 18.08
C HIS A 71 9.11 8.01 16.93
N GLU A 72 7.80 7.82 16.96
CA GLU A 72 7.07 7.25 15.82
C GLU A 72 7.22 8.15 14.60
N THR A 73 7.52 7.57 13.45
CA THR A 73 7.57 8.35 12.21
C THR A 73 6.14 8.72 11.76
N LEU A 74 6.00 9.86 11.06
CA LEU A 74 4.71 10.23 10.45
C LEU A 74 4.17 9.13 9.52
N GLY A 75 5.08 8.38 8.88
CA GLY A 75 4.75 7.24 8.03
C GLY A 75 4.12 6.09 8.82
N GLU A 76 4.72 5.68 9.95
CA GLU A 76 4.16 4.65 10.84
C GLU A 76 2.75 5.01 11.34
N ASN A 77 2.57 6.26 11.74
CA ASN A 77 1.30 6.74 12.26
C ASN A 77 0.20 6.76 11.17
N ILE A 78 0.55 7.14 9.93
CA ILE A 78 -0.38 7.09 8.78
C ILE A 78 -0.70 5.66 8.36
N LEU A 79 0.25 4.74 8.45
CA LEU A 79 0.05 3.32 8.14
C LEU A 79 -0.76 2.60 9.22
N GLY A 80 -0.90 3.19 10.41
CA GLY A 80 -1.64 2.62 11.54
C GLY A 80 -0.94 1.38 12.12
N VAL A 81 0.39 1.33 12.05
CA VAL A 81 1.18 0.23 12.60
C VAL A 81 1.42 0.51 14.07
N GLU A 82 0.84 -0.29 14.96
CA GLU A 82 1.01 -0.17 16.41
C GLU A 82 2.24 -0.99 16.85
N LEU A 83 3.43 -0.40 16.72
CA LEU A 83 4.68 -1.03 17.15
C LEU A 83 4.76 -1.00 18.69
N GLU A 84 4.76 -2.17 19.31
CA GLU A 84 4.89 -2.31 20.76
C GLU A 84 6.32 -2.68 21.16
N TYR A 85 6.84 -2.07 22.22
CA TYR A 85 8.19 -2.36 22.70
C TYR A 85 8.28 -3.75 23.34
N SER A 86 9.31 -4.51 22.96
CA SER A 86 9.52 -5.87 23.47
C SER A 86 9.98 -5.94 24.93
N GLY A 87 10.66 -4.91 25.45
CA GLY A 87 11.31 -4.94 26.77
C GLY A 87 12.61 -5.75 26.83
N ILE A 88 13.11 -6.20 25.68
CA ILE A 88 14.38 -6.94 25.56
C ILE A 88 15.51 -5.94 25.31
N GLU A 89 16.58 -6.05 26.09
CA GLU A 89 17.75 -5.18 25.96
C GLU A 89 18.77 -5.80 25.01
N ILE A 90 18.94 -5.16 23.86
CA ILE A 90 19.93 -5.48 22.84
C ILE A 90 20.86 -4.28 22.70
N THR A 91 22.17 -4.53 22.67
CA THR A 91 23.20 -3.51 22.50
C THR A 91 24.06 -3.82 21.28
N PHE A 92 24.41 -2.78 20.52
CA PHE A 92 25.12 -2.92 19.25
C PHE A 92 26.53 -3.51 19.46
N ARG A 93 26.85 -4.57 18.71
CA ARG A 93 28.12 -5.34 18.76
C ARG A 93 28.47 -5.98 20.11
N VAL A 94 27.53 -6.09 21.03
CA VAL A 94 27.73 -6.79 22.30
C VAL A 94 26.91 -8.07 22.28
N ASP A 95 27.60 -9.22 22.25
CA ASP A 95 26.95 -10.51 22.34
C ASP A 95 26.30 -10.68 23.71
N LYS A 96 25.07 -11.19 23.72
CA LYS A 96 24.32 -11.47 24.93
C LYS A 96 24.11 -12.97 25.05
N PRO A 97 24.70 -13.63 26.07
CA PRO A 97 24.49 -15.05 26.27
C PRO A 97 23.01 -15.30 26.61
N LYS A 98 22.60 -16.57 26.49
CA LYS A 98 21.26 -17.01 26.83
C LYS A 98 20.82 -16.45 28.19
N THR A 99 19.85 -15.55 28.17
CA THR A 99 19.33 -14.84 29.34
C THR A 99 17.82 -14.96 29.37
N ASP A 100 17.27 -15.28 30.54
CA ASP A 100 15.82 -15.32 30.76
C ASP A 100 15.29 -13.90 30.89
N PHE A 101 14.26 -13.56 30.12
CA PHE A 101 13.67 -12.21 30.15
C PHE A 101 12.30 -12.17 30.83
N CYS A 102 11.64 -13.32 30.96
CA CYS A 102 10.33 -13.39 31.56
C CYS A 102 9.93 -14.82 31.92
N GLU A 103 9.09 -14.94 32.94
CA GLU A 103 8.40 -16.16 33.35
C GLU A 103 6.88 -15.92 33.39
N ILE A 104 6.10 -16.85 32.82
CA ILE A 104 4.63 -16.83 32.88
C ILE A 104 4.08 -18.16 33.36
N THR A 105 2.93 -18.12 34.03
CA THR A 105 2.17 -19.33 34.37
C THR A 105 1.05 -19.50 33.36
N ILE A 106 0.95 -20.69 32.75
CA ILE A 106 -0.07 -20.98 31.74
C ILE A 106 -1.41 -21.24 32.44
N THR A 107 -2.30 -20.25 32.42
CA THR A 107 -3.68 -20.43 32.88
C THR A 107 -4.47 -21.29 31.87
N PRO A 108 -5.60 -21.89 32.26
CA PRO A 108 -6.46 -22.63 31.32
C PRO A 108 -6.89 -21.80 30.10
N GLU A 109 -7.16 -20.51 30.29
CA GLU A 109 -7.51 -19.60 29.20
C GLU A 109 -6.33 -19.36 28.25
N SER A 110 -5.15 -19.06 28.79
CA SER A 110 -3.93 -18.88 28.00
C SER A 110 -3.52 -20.16 27.26
N TYR A 111 -3.76 -21.32 27.87
CA TYR A 111 -3.57 -22.63 27.24
C TYR A 111 -4.43 -22.77 25.99
N ASP A 112 -5.73 -22.45 26.07
CA ASP A 112 -6.64 -22.54 24.94
C ASP A 112 -6.24 -21.56 23.81
N THR A 113 -5.86 -20.32 24.16
CA THR A 113 -5.38 -19.33 23.20
C THR A 113 -4.11 -19.78 22.48
N PHE A 114 -3.09 -20.25 23.20
CA PHE A 114 -1.85 -20.76 22.59
C PHE A 114 -2.10 -22.03 21.78
N SER A 115 -2.94 -22.94 22.28
CA SER A 115 -3.29 -24.17 21.56
C SER A 115 -4.00 -23.86 20.25
N TYR A 116 -4.92 -22.89 20.24
CA TYR A 116 -5.57 -22.40 19.03
C TYR A 116 -4.57 -21.79 18.04
N ALA A 117 -3.67 -20.93 18.53
CA ALA A 117 -2.63 -20.30 17.72
C ALA A 117 -1.71 -21.34 17.06
N ILE A 118 -1.26 -22.35 17.81
CA ILE A 118 -0.39 -23.41 17.32
C ILE A 118 -1.11 -24.27 16.27
N LYS A 119 -2.37 -24.66 16.50
CA LYS A 119 -3.18 -25.42 15.53
C LYS A 119 -3.33 -24.68 14.19
N ASN A 120 -3.52 -23.36 14.24
CA ASN A 120 -3.68 -22.52 13.06
C ASN A 120 -2.35 -22.02 12.46
N HIS A 121 -1.21 -22.52 12.93
CA HIS A 121 0.13 -22.14 12.46
C HIS A 121 0.34 -20.62 12.52
N TYR A 122 0.09 -20.04 13.69
CA TYR A 122 0.31 -18.62 13.91
C TYR A 122 1.80 -18.27 13.82
N TRP A 123 2.06 -17.21 13.08
CA TRP A 123 3.36 -16.55 13.01
C TRP A 123 3.25 -15.16 13.64
N TYR A 124 4.39 -14.62 14.03
CA TYR A 124 4.52 -13.27 14.55
C TYR A 124 5.60 -12.51 13.80
N GLN A 125 5.43 -11.19 13.76
CA GLN A 125 6.34 -10.24 13.14
C GLN A 125 6.99 -9.35 14.20
N MET A 126 8.29 -9.16 14.06
CA MET A 126 9.07 -8.21 14.83
C MET A 126 9.93 -7.37 13.89
N PHE A 127 10.44 -6.25 14.37
CA PHE A 127 11.35 -5.38 13.62
C PHE A 127 12.57 -5.02 14.47
N ILE A 128 13.73 -5.06 13.84
CA ILE A 128 14.97 -4.45 14.35
C ILE A 128 15.50 -3.58 13.21
N ASP A 129 15.69 -2.29 13.45
CA ASP A 129 16.22 -1.36 12.43
C ASP A 129 15.46 -1.42 11.08
N ASP A 130 14.13 -1.47 11.15
CA ASP A 130 13.18 -1.67 10.04
C ASP A 130 13.28 -3.00 9.28
N LEU A 131 14.17 -3.90 9.69
CA LEU A 131 14.28 -5.23 9.10
C LEU A 131 13.20 -6.14 9.69
N PRO A 132 12.27 -6.67 8.87
CA PRO A 132 11.23 -7.55 9.36
C PRO A 132 11.80 -8.92 9.71
N ILE A 133 11.35 -9.45 10.83
CA ILE A 133 11.72 -10.75 11.37
C ILE A 133 10.44 -11.53 11.63
N TRP A 134 10.39 -12.77 11.18
CA TRP A 134 9.25 -13.64 11.37
C TRP A 134 9.62 -14.85 12.22
N GLY A 135 8.72 -15.22 13.13
CA GLY A 135 8.84 -16.44 13.90
C GLY A 135 7.50 -17.14 14.03
N ILE A 136 7.55 -18.45 14.25
CA ILE A 136 6.36 -19.26 14.55
C ILE A 136 6.16 -19.34 16.06
N VAL A 137 4.90 -19.31 16.52
CA VAL A 137 4.57 -19.41 17.95
C VAL A 137 4.97 -20.77 18.51
N GLY A 138 4.68 -21.82 17.76
CA GLY A 138 4.91 -23.19 18.18
C GLY A 138 4.59 -24.17 17.07
N GLU A 139 4.64 -25.45 17.39
CA GLU A 139 4.42 -26.53 16.45
C GLU A 139 3.68 -27.66 17.15
N MET A 140 2.85 -28.36 16.38
CA MET A 140 2.23 -29.59 16.85
C MET A 140 3.21 -30.76 16.73
N ASP A 141 2.92 -31.82 17.48
CA ASP A 141 3.56 -33.11 17.27
C ASP A 141 3.20 -33.70 15.90
N GLU A 142 4.01 -34.64 15.40
CA GLU A 142 3.73 -35.36 14.14
C GLU A 142 2.37 -36.08 14.17
N THR A 143 1.93 -36.49 15.36
CA THR A 143 0.63 -37.14 15.61
C THR A 143 -0.54 -36.16 15.67
N GLY A 144 -0.29 -34.85 15.74
CA GLY A 144 -1.32 -33.82 15.92
C GLY A 144 -1.98 -33.84 17.31
N LYS A 145 -1.43 -34.56 18.29
CA LYS A 145 -2.05 -34.72 19.62
C LYS A 145 -1.58 -33.72 20.65
N PHE A 146 -0.32 -33.31 20.60
CA PHE A 146 0.29 -32.41 21.57
C PHE A 146 0.78 -31.13 20.90
N SER A 147 0.53 -29.99 21.55
CA SER A 147 1.02 -28.68 21.14
C SER A 147 2.28 -28.34 21.91
N TYR A 148 3.27 -27.82 21.20
CA TYR A 148 4.51 -27.34 21.81
C TYR A 148 4.75 -25.88 21.43
N ILE A 149 5.35 -25.14 22.36
CA ILE A 149 5.70 -23.74 22.20
C ILE A 149 7.23 -23.58 22.21
N TRP A 150 7.73 -22.64 21.42
CA TRP A 150 9.15 -22.29 21.43
C TRP A 150 9.42 -21.25 22.51
N THR A 151 10.32 -21.55 23.44
CA THR A 151 10.60 -20.66 24.58
C THR A 151 11.93 -19.92 24.47
N HIS A 152 12.82 -20.33 23.57
CA HIS A 152 14.10 -19.66 23.34
C HIS A 152 14.15 -18.98 21.98
N LYS A 153 14.55 -17.69 21.96
CA LYS A 153 14.75 -16.90 20.74
C LYS A 153 16.22 -16.56 20.57
N LYS A 154 16.85 -17.08 19.52
CA LYS A 154 18.23 -16.79 19.18
C LYS A 154 18.29 -15.82 18.02
N PHE A 155 18.81 -14.62 18.27
CA PHE A 155 19.00 -13.58 17.28
C PHE A 155 20.45 -13.62 16.77
N GLU A 156 20.61 -13.82 15.47
CA GLU A 156 21.89 -13.63 14.79
C GLU A 156 21.81 -12.35 13.96
N ILE A 157 22.51 -11.30 14.41
CA ILE A 157 22.47 -9.98 13.80
C ILE A 157 23.76 -9.76 13.01
N ALA A 158 23.63 -9.58 11.70
CA ALA A 158 24.73 -9.27 10.83
C ALA A 158 24.94 -7.75 10.74
N TYR A 159 26.17 -7.30 10.96
CA TYR A 159 26.54 -5.88 10.86
C TYR A 159 27.67 -5.65 9.88
N ASN A 160 27.68 -4.48 9.26
CA ASN A 160 28.78 -4.00 8.43
C ASN A 160 29.08 -2.57 8.87
N GLU A 161 30.29 -2.35 9.38
CA GLU A 161 30.67 -1.09 10.02
C GLU A 161 29.62 -0.70 11.08
N ASP A 162 29.14 0.53 11.08
CA ASP A 162 28.18 1.08 12.04
C ASP A 162 26.71 0.73 11.75
N ARG A 163 26.42 -0.22 10.84
CA ARG A 163 25.05 -0.49 10.39
C ARG A 163 24.64 -1.94 10.51
N ILE A 164 23.35 -2.16 10.80
CA ILE A 164 22.70 -3.47 10.78
C ILE A 164 22.28 -3.81 9.35
N ILE A 165 22.60 -5.03 8.92
CA ILE A 165 22.43 -5.47 7.53
C ILE A 165 21.46 -6.62 7.40
N ASP A 166 21.49 -7.58 8.30
CA ASP A 166 20.56 -8.71 8.28
C ASP A 166 20.27 -9.14 9.71
N VAL A 167 19.06 -9.65 9.94
CA VAL A 167 18.68 -10.25 11.20
C VAL A 167 18.05 -11.61 10.92
N ASN A 168 18.60 -12.64 11.56
CA ASN A 168 18.03 -13.97 11.53
C ASN A 168 17.54 -14.36 12.92
N LEU A 169 16.35 -14.96 12.97
CA LEU A 169 15.76 -15.49 14.20
C LEU A 169 15.69 -17.00 14.11
N THR A 170 16.28 -17.66 15.09
CA THR A 170 16.12 -19.10 15.29
C THR A 170 15.32 -19.33 16.57
N SER A 171 14.19 -20.01 16.46
CA SER A 171 13.38 -20.42 17.61
C SER A 171 13.85 -21.79 18.09
N GLU A 172 14.24 -21.90 19.35
CA GLU A 172 14.74 -23.12 19.98
C GLU A 172 13.98 -23.41 21.30
N ALA A 173 14.34 -24.52 21.97
CA ALA A 173 13.72 -25.00 23.20
C ALA A 173 12.20 -25.24 23.08
N LYS A 174 11.83 -26.38 22.49
CA LYS A 174 10.43 -26.84 22.35
C LYS A 174 9.93 -27.35 23.70
N VAL A 175 8.95 -26.66 24.29
CA VAL A 175 8.32 -27.06 25.57
C VAL A 175 6.88 -27.49 25.33
N ARG A 176 6.47 -28.60 25.94
CA ARG A 176 5.11 -29.11 25.82
C ARG A 176 4.14 -28.21 26.58
N LEU A 177 3.08 -27.77 25.89
CA LEU A 177 2.06 -26.92 26.50
C LEU A 177 1.14 -27.77 27.40
N GLN A 178 0.97 -27.35 28.65
CA GLN A 178 0.06 -27.94 29.64
C GLN A 178 -0.52 -26.85 30.54
N PRO A 179 -1.75 -27.00 31.05
CA PRO A 179 -2.33 -26.05 32.00
C PRO A 179 -1.56 -26.07 33.33
N ASN A 180 -1.43 -24.89 33.95
CA ASN A 180 -0.73 -24.63 35.22
C ASN A 180 0.78 -24.92 35.22
N VAL A 181 1.42 -24.98 34.05
CA VAL A 181 2.88 -25.06 33.94
C VAL A 181 3.49 -23.66 33.85
N GLN A 182 4.64 -23.47 34.50
CA GLN A 182 5.46 -22.28 34.36
C GLN A 182 6.35 -22.39 33.12
N LEU A 183 6.28 -21.38 32.25
CA LEU A 183 7.13 -21.25 31.07
C LEU A 183 8.11 -20.10 31.28
N GLN A 184 9.38 -20.41 31.12
CA GLN A 184 10.47 -19.43 31.14
C GLN A 184 10.88 -19.12 29.71
N PHE A 185 10.82 -17.85 29.35
CA PHE A 185 11.24 -17.36 28.05
C PHE A 185 12.63 -16.73 28.12
N SER A 186 13.46 -17.09 27.15
CA SER A 186 14.86 -16.69 27.09
C SER A 186 15.23 -16.20 25.70
N TYR A 187 16.26 -15.37 25.64
CA TYR A 187 16.83 -14.88 24.39
C TYR A 187 18.35 -14.94 24.41
N GLU A 188 18.94 -15.01 23.23
CA GLU A 188 20.38 -14.95 22.98
C GLU A 188 20.60 -14.00 21.79
N VAL A 189 21.66 -13.19 21.84
CA VAL A 189 22.04 -12.29 20.74
C VAL A 189 23.48 -12.55 20.36
N ILE A 190 23.71 -12.82 19.08
CA ILE A 190 25.04 -13.05 18.51
C ILE A 190 25.24 -12.09 17.33
N TRP A 191 26.30 -11.30 17.39
CA TRP A 191 26.68 -10.38 16.33
C TRP A 191 27.69 -11.03 15.37
N LYS A 192 27.44 -10.91 14.06
CA LYS A 192 28.31 -11.44 13.01
C LYS A 192 28.71 -10.35 12.02
N PRO A 193 30.01 -10.20 11.68
CA PRO A 193 30.42 -9.25 10.65
C PRO A 193 30.01 -9.74 9.26
N THR A 194 29.57 -8.84 8.38
CA THR A 194 29.25 -9.13 6.98
C THR A 194 29.89 -8.13 6.01
N LYS A 195 30.06 -8.55 4.76
CA LYS A 195 30.60 -7.71 3.66
C LYS A 195 29.50 -7.07 2.81
N THR A 196 28.24 -7.40 3.06
CA THR A 196 27.11 -6.90 2.27
C THR A 196 26.93 -5.39 2.54
N PRO A 197 26.81 -4.56 1.49
CA PRO A 197 26.58 -3.13 1.66
C PRO A 197 25.15 -2.87 2.14
N PHE A 198 24.96 -1.80 2.93
CA PHE A 198 23.67 -1.38 3.47
C PHE A 198 22.57 -1.25 2.41
N SER A 199 22.91 -0.76 1.21
CA SER A 199 21.95 -0.58 0.11
C SER A 199 21.27 -1.88 -0.35
N LYS A 200 21.89 -3.04 -0.10
CA LYS A 200 21.38 -4.36 -0.50
C LYS A 200 20.72 -5.12 0.65
N ARG A 201 20.55 -4.50 1.83
CA ARG A 201 20.00 -5.17 3.01
C ARG A 201 18.61 -5.75 2.78
N PHE A 202 17.79 -5.11 1.94
CA PHE A 202 16.43 -5.54 1.65
C PHE A 202 16.29 -6.59 0.53
N ASP A 203 17.37 -6.90 -0.21
CA ASP A 203 17.32 -7.83 -1.35
C ASP A 203 16.81 -9.21 -0.93
N LYS A 204 17.11 -9.63 0.31
CA LYS A 204 16.64 -10.89 0.93
C LYS A 204 15.11 -10.99 1.03
N TYR A 205 14.41 -9.87 1.17
CA TYR A 205 12.96 -9.83 1.39
C TYR A 205 12.15 -9.61 0.11
N LEU A 206 12.80 -9.18 -0.97
CA LEU A 206 12.14 -8.78 -2.21
C LEU A 206 11.98 -9.94 -3.22
N ASP A 207 11.97 -11.20 -2.76
CA ASP A 207 12.06 -12.38 -3.64
C ASP A 207 11.04 -12.32 -4.81
N PRO A 208 11.51 -12.11 -6.05
CA PRO A 208 10.65 -11.86 -7.21
C PRO A 208 9.85 -13.10 -7.64
N GLY A 209 10.19 -14.30 -7.17
CA GLY A 209 9.45 -15.53 -7.45
C GLY A 209 8.06 -15.61 -6.81
N PHE A 210 7.84 -14.90 -5.70
CA PHE A 210 6.58 -14.93 -4.94
C PHE A 210 5.51 -13.98 -5.49
N PHE A 211 5.90 -12.82 -6.03
CA PHE A 211 4.96 -11.81 -6.53
C PHE A 211 4.47 -12.05 -7.97
N GLN A 212 5.06 -13.00 -8.71
CA GLN A 212 4.69 -13.32 -10.10
C GLN A 212 3.58 -14.38 -10.21
N HIS A 213 2.56 -14.36 -9.34
CA HIS A 213 1.40 -15.21 -9.57
C HIS A 213 0.73 -14.86 -10.91
N LYS A 214 0.46 -15.89 -11.73
CA LYS A 214 -0.07 -15.90 -13.12
C LYS A 214 -1.50 -15.34 -13.29
N ILE A 215 -1.94 -14.42 -12.42
CA ILE A 215 -3.33 -13.95 -12.32
C ILE A 215 -3.59 -12.71 -13.21
N HIS A 216 -2.53 -12.03 -13.66
CA HIS A 216 -2.69 -10.82 -14.50
C HIS A 216 -3.41 -11.08 -15.83
N TRP A 217 -3.20 -12.24 -16.47
CA TRP A 217 -3.81 -12.51 -17.78
C TRP A 217 -5.33 -12.72 -17.71
N PHE A 218 -5.85 -13.24 -16.60
CA PHE A 218 -7.29 -13.41 -16.40
C PHE A 218 -8.03 -12.06 -16.29
N SER A 219 -7.41 -11.08 -15.63
CA SER A 219 -7.94 -9.71 -15.56
C SER A 219 -7.92 -9.03 -16.94
N ILE A 220 -6.85 -9.22 -17.72
CA ILE A 220 -6.74 -8.67 -19.09
C ILE A 220 -7.84 -9.23 -20.00
N PHE A 221 -8.08 -10.55 -19.97
CA PHE A 221 -9.10 -11.19 -20.80
C PHE A 221 -10.52 -10.72 -20.43
N ASN A 222 -10.83 -10.63 -19.12
CA ASN A 222 -12.13 -10.18 -18.65
C ASN A 222 -12.42 -8.73 -19.07
N SER A 223 -11.42 -7.85 -18.99
CA SER A 223 -11.56 -6.46 -19.46
C SER A 223 -11.67 -6.37 -20.99
N PHE A 224 -10.97 -7.22 -21.75
CA PHE A 224 -11.01 -7.22 -23.21
C PHE A 224 -12.38 -7.62 -23.78
N MET A 225 -13.01 -8.65 -23.22
CA MET A 225 -14.35 -9.09 -23.65
C MET A 225 -15.43 -8.01 -23.45
N MET A 226 -15.36 -7.27 -22.35
CA MET A 226 -16.28 -6.16 -22.08
C MET A 226 -16.15 -5.03 -23.12
N VAL A 227 -14.92 -4.69 -23.54
CA VAL A 227 -14.68 -3.65 -24.55
C VAL A 227 -15.27 -4.04 -25.90
N LEU A 228 -15.09 -5.29 -26.35
CA LEU A 228 -15.65 -5.77 -27.62
C LEU A 228 -17.18 -5.69 -27.63
N PHE A 229 -17.82 -6.08 -26.52
CA PHE A 229 -19.27 -6.02 -26.39
C PHE A 229 -19.78 -4.57 -26.46
N LEU A 230 -19.12 -3.64 -25.77
CA LEU A 230 -19.51 -2.24 -25.71
C LEU A 230 -19.33 -1.53 -27.06
N VAL A 231 -18.24 -1.82 -27.78
CA VAL A 231 -18.03 -1.33 -29.16
C VAL A 231 -19.11 -1.86 -30.11
N GLY A 232 -19.50 -3.13 -29.99
CA GLY A 232 -20.57 -3.73 -30.80
C GLY A 232 -21.92 -3.03 -30.61
N LEU A 233 -22.31 -2.76 -29.36
CA LEU A 233 -23.55 -2.04 -29.05
C LEU A 233 -23.54 -0.60 -29.58
N VAL A 234 -22.44 0.13 -29.37
CA VAL A 234 -22.31 1.51 -29.87
C VAL A 234 -22.37 1.54 -31.40
N SER A 235 -21.68 0.62 -32.08
CA SER A 235 -21.71 0.50 -33.54
C SER A 235 -23.12 0.22 -34.07
N MET A 236 -23.86 -0.70 -33.44
CA MET A 236 -25.25 -0.98 -33.81
C MET A 236 -26.16 0.26 -33.68
N ILE A 237 -26.03 1.02 -32.57
CA ILE A 237 -26.79 2.25 -32.34
C ILE A 237 -26.45 3.29 -33.41
N LEU A 238 -25.16 3.50 -33.69
CA LEU A 238 -24.67 4.51 -34.64
C LEU A 238 -25.08 4.17 -36.09
N LEU A 239 -25.00 2.90 -36.50
CA LEU A 239 -25.49 2.45 -37.81
C LEU A 239 -27.01 2.58 -37.95
N ARG A 240 -27.75 2.44 -36.85
CA ARG A 240 -29.20 2.64 -36.83
C ARG A 240 -29.58 4.11 -36.94
N THR A 241 -28.87 5.02 -36.26
CA THR A 241 -29.10 6.46 -36.35
C THR A 241 -28.66 7.02 -37.71
N LEU A 242 -27.51 6.61 -38.25
CA LEU A 242 -27.05 7.04 -39.58
C LEU A 242 -28.03 6.67 -40.69
N ARG A 243 -28.57 5.45 -40.70
CA ARG A 243 -29.58 5.04 -41.69
C ARG A 243 -30.84 5.90 -41.61
N LYS A 244 -31.24 6.30 -40.40
CA LYS A 244 -32.41 7.15 -40.17
C LYS A 244 -32.16 8.59 -40.61
N ASP A 245 -30.96 9.12 -40.37
CA ASP A 245 -30.61 10.49 -40.74
C ASP A 245 -30.34 10.65 -42.24
N TYR A 246 -29.76 9.64 -42.90
CA TYR A 246 -29.57 9.64 -44.35
C TYR A 246 -30.90 9.73 -45.11
N ALA A 247 -31.95 9.07 -44.62
CA ALA A 247 -33.29 9.14 -45.20
C ALA A 247 -33.96 10.53 -45.08
N ARG A 248 -33.39 11.46 -44.30
CA ARG A 248 -34.00 12.76 -43.96
C ARG A 248 -33.45 13.93 -44.78
N TYR A 249 -32.31 13.79 -45.44
CA TYR A 249 -31.67 14.88 -46.19
C TYR A 249 -32.02 14.81 -47.68
N GLY A 250 -33.17 15.37 -48.03
CA GLY A 250 -33.59 15.61 -49.41
C GLY A 250 -34.57 16.78 -49.49
N LYS A 251 -34.05 18.02 -49.44
CA LYS A 251 -34.58 19.28 -50.03
C LYS A 251 -33.83 20.49 -49.45
N ASP A 252 -33.67 21.50 -50.31
CA ASP A 252 -32.69 22.61 -50.34
C ASP A 252 -33.00 23.84 -49.44
N ASP A 253 -32.02 24.72 -49.17
CA ASP A 253 -32.02 26.17 -49.58
C ASP A 253 -30.72 26.96 -49.21
N ASP A 254 -30.04 27.52 -50.22
CA ASP A 254 -28.57 27.72 -50.31
C ASP A 254 -27.90 29.03 -49.82
N LEU A 255 -28.44 29.86 -48.90
CA LEU A 255 -27.63 30.99 -48.36
C LEU A 255 -27.83 31.28 -46.87
N ASP A 256 -29.07 31.26 -46.36
CA ASP A 256 -29.28 31.12 -44.92
C ASP A 256 -28.75 29.77 -44.43
N ASP A 257 -28.69 28.76 -45.31
CA ASP A 257 -28.05 27.52 -45.00
C ASP A 257 -26.57 27.67 -44.70
N MET A 258 -25.78 28.54 -45.34
CA MET A 258 -24.32 28.55 -45.10
C MET A 258 -23.95 29.02 -43.69
N VAL A 259 -24.53 30.13 -43.21
CA VAL A 259 -24.32 30.60 -41.82
C VAL A 259 -24.96 29.64 -40.83
N ASN A 260 -26.17 29.16 -41.12
CA ASN A 260 -26.81 28.13 -40.29
C ASN A 260 -26.04 26.80 -40.34
N LEU A 261 -25.25 26.52 -41.38
CA LEU A 261 -24.47 25.30 -41.56
C LEU A 261 -23.17 25.39 -40.77
N GLU A 262 -22.49 26.53 -40.78
CA GLU A 262 -21.34 26.78 -39.92
C GLU A 262 -21.76 26.70 -38.44
N TYR A 263 -22.87 27.35 -38.07
CA TYR A 263 -23.46 27.22 -36.74
C TYR A 263 -23.90 25.78 -36.42
N ARG A 264 -24.54 25.07 -37.35
CA ARG A 264 -24.97 23.67 -37.16
C ARG A 264 -23.77 22.72 -37.04
N ILE A 265 -22.67 22.94 -37.76
CA ILE A 265 -21.43 22.16 -37.67
C ILE A 265 -20.78 22.41 -36.32
N PHE A 266 -20.59 23.68 -35.94
CA PHE A 266 -20.03 24.06 -34.66
C PHE A 266 -20.85 23.49 -33.49
N LYS A 267 -22.18 23.61 -33.57
CA LYS A 267 -23.11 23.03 -32.59
C LYS A 267 -22.97 21.52 -32.52
N LYS A 268 -22.96 20.82 -33.67
CA LYS A 268 -22.81 19.34 -33.72
C LYS A 268 -21.48 18.89 -33.11
N GLN A 269 -20.38 19.56 -33.44
CA GLN A 269 -19.05 19.28 -32.90
C GLN A 269 -19.00 19.44 -31.37
N TRP A 270 -19.51 20.55 -30.84
CA TRP A 270 -19.54 20.77 -29.40
C TRP A 270 -20.52 19.85 -28.67
N THR A 271 -21.68 19.54 -29.25
CA THR A 271 -22.61 18.57 -28.65
C THR A 271 -22.01 17.16 -28.59
N SER A 272 -21.21 16.76 -29.58
CA SER A 272 -20.50 15.48 -29.56
C SER A 272 -19.41 15.45 -28.49
N PHE A 273 -18.66 16.55 -28.34
CA PHE A 273 -17.70 16.69 -27.25
C PHE A 273 -18.38 16.62 -25.88
N LEU A 274 -19.45 17.40 -25.64
CA LEU A 274 -20.14 17.39 -24.34
C LEU A 274 -20.75 16.02 -24.04
N SER A 275 -21.27 15.32 -25.05
CA SER A 275 -21.75 13.95 -24.91
C SER A 275 -20.62 13.00 -24.48
N GLY A 276 -19.42 13.11 -25.07
CA GLY A 276 -18.26 12.32 -24.66
C GLY A 276 -17.76 12.66 -23.25
N ALA A 277 -17.71 13.95 -22.93
CA ALA A 277 -17.27 14.46 -21.63
C ALA A 277 -18.25 14.13 -20.49
N SER A 278 -19.52 13.85 -20.78
CA SER A 278 -20.53 13.48 -19.77
C SER A 278 -20.19 12.20 -19.00
N SER A 279 -19.38 11.31 -19.58
CA SER A 279 -18.91 10.08 -18.92
C SER A 279 -18.08 10.39 -17.66
N ALA A 280 -17.26 11.44 -17.70
CA ALA A 280 -16.47 11.87 -16.54
C ALA A 280 -17.34 12.39 -15.38
N PHE A 281 -18.48 13.01 -15.68
CA PHE A 281 -19.41 13.45 -14.66
C PHE A 281 -20.02 12.26 -13.90
N TYR A 282 -20.38 11.19 -14.60
CA TYR A 282 -20.85 9.96 -13.97
C TYR A 282 -19.79 9.33 -13.06
N VAL A 283 -18.54 9.28 -13.51
CA VAL A 283 -17.41 8.76 -12.72
C VAL A 283 -17.19 9.61 -11.45
N TYR A 284 -17.32 10.93 -11.55
CA TYR A 284 -17.17 11.82 -10.38
C TYR A 284 -18.30 11.65 -9.36
N LEU A 285 -19.55 11.51 -9.81
CA LEU A 285 -20.68 11.19 -8.92
C LEU A 285 -20.50 9.82 -8.24
N TYR A 286 -19.96 8.85 -8.97
CA TYR A 286 -19.65 7.54 -8.40
C TYR A 286 -18.54 7.62 -7.34
N ALA A 287 -17.51 8.46 -7.55
CA ALA A 287 -16.48 8.72 -6.55
C ALA A 287 -17.05 9.32 -5.26
N ILE A 288 -18.01 10.24 -5.37
CA ILE A 288 -18.75 10.78 -4.20
C ILE A 288 -19.49 9.66 -3.48
N TYR A 289 -20.25 8.83 -4.19
CA TYR A 289 -20.94 7.68 -3.59
C TYR A 289 -19.96 6.73 -2.89
N TYR A 290 -18.84 6.42 -3.54
CA TYR A 290 -17.84 5.50 -3.00
C TYR A 290 -17.20 6.03 -1.72
N PHE A 291 -16.93 7.34 -1.67
CA PHE A 291 -16.39 7.99 -0.48
C PHE A 291 -17.29 7.79 0.75
N PHE A 292 -18.61 8.01 0.61
CA PHE A 292 -19.53 7.92 1.74
C PHE A 292 -19.87 6.48 2.17
N PHE A 293 -19.99 5.55 1.22
CA PHE A 293 -20.55 4.22 1.51
C PHE A 293 -19.53 3.09 1.56
N LYS A 294 -18.31 3.30 1.05
CA LYS A 294 -17.29 2.24 0.96
C LYS A 294 -15.97 2.60 1.61
N THR A 295 -15.60 3.88 1.67
CA THR A 295 -14.33 4.27 2.28
C THR A 295 -14.48 4.61 3.76
N LYS A 296 -13.53 4.17 4.58
CA LYS A 296 -13.40 4.53 6.00
C LYS A 296 -12.35 5.66 6.17
N MET A 297 -12.35 6.63 5.26
CA MET A 297 -11.39 7.75 5.29
C MET A 297 -11.97 8.87 6.15
N TYR A 298 -11.28 9.24 7.24
CA TYR A 298 -11.71 10.28 8.17
C TYR A 298 -10.60 11.32 8.32
N GLY A 299 -10.95 12.60 8.13
CA GLY A 299 -10.00 13.71 8.28
C GLY A 299 -10.10 14.74 7.14
N MET A 300 -9.86 16.02 7.46
CA MET A 300 -10.01 17.11 6.51
C MET A 300 -9.03 16.98 5.33
N PHE A 301 -7.74 16.76 5.61
CA PHE A 301 -6.70 16.67 4.58
C PHE A 301 -6.92 15.49 3.63
N GLN A 302 -7.25 14.31 4.18
CA GLN A 302 -7.51 13.10 3.39
C GLN A 302 -8.69 13.28 2.44
N THR A 303 -9.75 13.96 2.91
CA THR A 303 -10.95 14.27 2.10
C THR A 303 -10.60 15.20 0.94
N VAL A 304 -9.84 16.27 1.21
CA VAL A 304 -9.44 17.24 0.18
C VAL A 304 -8.57 16.60 -0.90
N PHE A 305 -7.59 15.76 -0.50
CA PHE A 305 -6.75 15.07 -1.48
C PHE A 305 -7.55 14.08 -2.33
N TYR A 306 -8.43 13.28 -1.73
CA TYR A 306 -9.26 12.32 -2.48
C TYR A 306 -10.11 13.02 -3.56
N PHE A 307 -10.88 14.04 -3.17
CA PHE A 307 -11.73 14.77 -4.13
C PHE A 307 -10.90 15.55 -5.15
N GLY A 308 -9.75 16.11 -4.74
CA GLY A 308 -8.83 16.79 -5.65
C GLY A 308 -8.29 15.86 -6.75
N TYR A 309 -7.78 14.69 -6.39
CA TYR A 309 -7.29 13.71 -7.36
C TYR A 309 -8.40 13.17 -8.26
N MET A 310 -9.58 12.88 -7.70
CA MET A 310 -10.72 12.40 -8.49
C MET A 310 -11.23 13.46 -9.47
N ALA A 311 -11.22 14.74 -9.09
CA ALA A 311 -11.58 15.84 -9.98
C ALA A 311 -10.59 15.98 -11.16
N LEU A 312 -9.27 15.93 -10.88
CA LEU A 312 -8.23 15.99 -11.91
C LEU A 312 -8.32 14.80 -12.88
N PHE A 313 -8.53 13.59 -12.35
CA PHE A 313 -8.71 12.40 -13.18
C PHE A 313 -9.94 12.49 -14.08
N CYS A 314 -11.08 12.91 -13.52
CA CYS A 314 -12.32 13.09 -14.29
C CYS A 314 -12.18 14.19 -15.34
N LEU A 315 -11.50 15.29 -15.04
CA LEU A 315 -11.22 16.35 -16.02
C LEU A 315 -10.40 15.82 -17.20
N GLY A 316 -9.36 15.03 -16.93
CA GLY A 316 -8.56 14.38 -17.97
C GLY A 316 -9.38 13.41 -18.82
N LEU A 317 -10.19 12.56 -18.20
CA LEU A 317 -11.07 11.61 -18.88
C LEU A 317 -12.13 12.32 -19.73
N GLY A 318 -12.71 13.40 -19.21
CA GLY A 318 -13.72 14.20 -19.90
C GLY A 318 -13.17 14.88 -21.15
N ILE A 319 -11.97 15.48 -21.06
CA ILE A 319 -11.28 16.06 -22.23
C ILE A 319 -10.94 14.97 -23.23
N MET A 320 -10.39 13.84 -22.80
CA MET A 320 -10.01 12.75 -23.69
C MET A 320 -11.22 12.21 -24.46
N CYS A 321 -12.28 11.81 -23.76
CA CYS A 321 -13.51 11.29 -24.39
C CYS A 321 -14.23 12.34 -25.24
N GLY A 322 -14.23 13.61 -24.80
CA GLY A 322 -14.77 14.73 -25.57
C GLY A 322 -14.00 14.97 -26.88
N THR A 323 -12.66 14.94 -26.84
CA THR A 323 -11.81 15.12 -28.01
C THR A 323 -12.01 14.00 -29.04
N PHE A 324 -12.19 12.75 -28.61
CA PHE A 324 -12.54 11.65 -29.52
C PHE A 324 -13.90 11.88 -30.21
N GLY A 325 -14.92 12.36 -29.48
CA GLY A 325 -16.22 12.73 -30.07
C GLY A 325 -16.11 13.89 -31.08
N TYR A 326 -15.32 14.91 -30.73
CA TYR A 326 -15.05 16.06 -31.61
C TYR A 326 -14.37 15.63 -32.91
N ILE A 327 -13.29 14.85 -32.82
CA ILE A 327 -12.54 14.34 -33.98
C ILE A 327 -13.44 13.45 -34.85
N GLY A 328 -14.25 12.57 -34.23
CA GLY A 328 -15.19 11.72 -34.96
C GLY A 328 -16.20 12.53 -35.77
N THR A 329 -16.76 13.58 -35.17
CA THR A 329 -17.70 14.49 -35.85
C THR A 329 -17.00 15.28 -36.96
N GLN A 330 -15.77 15.75 -36.72
CA GLN A 330 -14.99 16.50 -37.73
C GLN A 330 -14.63 15.63 -38.94
N ALA A 331 -14.20 14.39 -38.71
CA ALA A 331 -13.88 13.44 -39.77
C ALA A 331 -15.14 13.07 -40.59
N PHE A 332 -16.26 12.84 -39.91
CA PHE A 332 -17.55 12.57 -40.56
C PHE A 332 -18.01 13.73 -41.45
N VAL A 333 -17.93 14.97 -40.93
CA VAL A 333 -18.29 16.18 -41.67
C VAL A 333 -17.40 16.33 -42.91
N ARG A 334 -16.07 16.21 -42.75
CA ARG A 334 -15.12 16.27 -43.90
C ARG A 334 -15.44 15.21 -44.96
N LYS A 335 -15.78 13.99 -44.54
CA LYS A 335 -16.10 12.90 -45.47
C LYS A 335 -17.38 13.17 -46.25
N ILE A 336 -18.43 13.70 -45.61
CA ILE A 336 -19.68 14.06 -46.30
C ILE A 336 -19.45 15.17 -47.33
N TYR A 337 -18.69 16.22 -46.98
CA TYR A 337 -18.42 17.29 -47.94
C TYR A 337 -17.58 16.82 -49.12
N SER A 338 -16.60 15.94 -48.89
CA SER A 338 -15.81 15.34 -49.98
C SER A 338 -16.68 14.55 -50.97
N ILE A 339 -17.76 13.90 -50.53
CA ILE A 339 -18.65 13.11 -51.40
C ILE A 339 -19.64 13.99 -52.16
N LYS A 340 -19.92 15.21 -51.68
CA LYS A 340 -20.86 16.14 -52.29
C LYS A 340 -20.23 17.03 -53.38
N ILE A 341 -18.91 17.09 -53.45
CA ILE A 341 -18.15 17.98 -54.35
C ILE A 341 -17.64 17.21 -55.60
N ASP A 342 -17.58 15.88 -55.54
CA ASP A 342 -17.48 14.97 -56.70
C ASP A 342 -18.88 14.61 -57.21
#